data_AF-A0A6F7W7A4-F1
#
_entry.id   AF-A0A6F7W7A4-F1
#
_cell.length_a   1.000
_cell.length_b   1.000
_cell.length_c   1.000
_cell.angle_alpha   90.00
_cell.angle_beta   90.00
_cell.angle_gamma   90.00
#
_symmetry.space_group_name_H-M   'P 1'
#
loop_
_entity.id
_entity.type
_entity.pdbx_description
1 polymer ?
#
loop_
_entity_poly.entity_id
_entity_poly.type
_entity_poly.pdbx_seq_one_letter_code
_entity_poly.pdbx_strand_id
1 'polypeptide(L)'
;MWPPGFSNVLCEAYGLGIPIAALPCLNAAQAAHPAYRQSLERRRGMGVLVVECEPHQPKAGGGRDTFRWQPALELLSPKVR
;
A
#
# COMPACT_ATOMS: atom_id res chain seq x y z
N MET A 1 -19.69 1.53 19.47
CA MET A 1 -18.44 1.15 20.18
C MET A 1 -17.95 -0.13 19.52
N TRP A 2 -16.81 -0.08 18.80
CA TRP A 2 -16.25 -1.26 18.14
C TRP A 2 -15.75 -2.24 19.20
N PRO A 3 -15.96 -3.57 19.09
CA PRO A 3 -15.55 -4.52 20.12
C PRO A 3 -14.02 -4.51 20.33
N PRO A 4 -13.54 -4.69 21.58
CA PRO A 4 -12.12 -4.86 21.86
C PRO A 4 -11.62 -6.12 21.13
N GLY A 5 -10.66 -5.96 20.21
CA GLY A 5 -10.07 -7.06 19.44
C GLY A 5 -10.13 -6.92 17.92
N PHE A 6 -10.79 -5.90 17.39
CA PHE A 6 -10.67 -5.54 15.97
C PHE A 6 -9.72 -4.35 15.82
N SER A 7 -8.47 -4.53 16.22
CA SER A 7 -7.40 -3.74 15.64
C SER A 7 -7.43 -3.99 14.13
N ASN A 8 -7.48 -2.92 13.35
CA ASN A 8 -7.19 -3.04 11.93
C ASN A 8 -5.81 -3.70 11.80
N VAL A 9 -5.70 -4.84 11.12
CA VAL A 9 -4.48 -5.68 11.03
C VAL A 9 -3.24 -4.84 10.70
N LEU A 10 -3.39 -3.79 9.91
CA LEU A 10 -2.31 -2.88 9.57
C LEU A 10 -1.83 -2.03 10.76
N CYS A 11 -2.75 -1.54 11.57
CA CYS A 11 -2.42 -0.75 12.77
C CYS A 11 -1.71 -1.60 13.82
N GLU A 12 -2.13 -2.86 13.97
CA GLU A 12 -1.47 -3.80 14.88
C GLU A 12 -0.07 -4.16 14.39
N ALA A 13 0.08 -4.50 13.10
CA ALA A 13 1.39 -4.77 12.51
C ALA A 13 2.35 -3.59 12.67
N TYR A 14 1.87 -2.35 12.49
CA TYR A 14 2.64 -1.15 12.73
C TYR A 14 3.08 -1.03 14.21
N GLY A 15 2.15 -1.23 15.15
CA GLY A 15 2.46 -1.19 16.59
C GLY A 15 3.46 -2.28 17.04
N LEU A 16 3.48 -3.40 16.34
CA LEU A 16 4.43 -4.51 16.58
C LEU A 16 5.77 -4.34 15.86
N GLY A 17 5.98 -3.25 15.11
CA GLY A 17 7.21 -3.01 14.36
C GLY A 17 7.42 -3.97 13.18
N ILE A 18 6.37 -4.64 12.72
CA ILE A 18 6.44 -5.55 11.57
C ILE A 18 6.69 -4.71 10.31
N PRO A 19 7.66 -5.08 9.44
CA PRO A 19 7.87 -4.40 8.18
C PRO A 19 6.62 -4.46 7.28
N ILE A 20 6.16 -3.31 6.81
CA ILE A 20 4.97 -3.19 5.96
C ILE A 20 5.40 -2.65 4.60
N ALA A 21 5.00 -3.34 3.52
CA ALA A 21 5.06 -2.83 2.17
C ALA A 21 3.67 -2.67 1.56
N ALA A 22 3.49 -1.66 0.71
CA ALA A 22 2.26 -1.40 0.00
C ALA A 22 2.53 -1.20 -1.50
N LEU A 23 1.69 -1.83 -2.32
CA LEU A 23 1.67 -1.70 -3.77
C LEU A 23 0.33 -1.08 -4.18
N PRO A 24 0.27 0.25 -4.42
CA PRO A 24 -0.96 0.90 -4.83
C PRO A 24 -1.42 0.39 -6.20
N CYS A 25 -2.69 -0.02 -6.30
CA CYS A 25 -3.33 -0.43 -7.55
C CYS A 25 -4.52 0.48 -7.84
N LEU A 26 -4.30 1.51 -8.66
CA LEU A 26 -5.32 2.51 -8.97
C LEU A 26 -5.11 3.10 -10.36
N ASN A 27 -6.19 3.65 -10.93
CA ASN A 27 -6.12 4.31 -12.22
C ASN A 27 -5.69 5.78 -12.10
N ALA A 28 -5.33 6.39 -13.24
CA ALA A 28 -4.90 7.78 -13.31
C ALA A 28 -5.92 8.79 -12.74
N ALA A 29 -7.23 8.56 -12.91
CA ALA A 29 -8.25 9.45 -12.36
C ALA A 29 -8.31 9.39 -10.82
N GLN A 30 -8.10 8.21 -10.23
CA GLN A 30 -7.97 8.05 -8.78
C GLN A 30 -6.66 8.67 -8.27
N ALA A 31 -5.57 8.53 -9.02
CA ALA A 31 -4.25 9.04 -8.64
C ALA A 31 -4.19 10.59 -8.68
N ALA A 32 -5.00 11.21 -9.54
CA ALA A 32 -5.15 12.66 -9.61
C ALA A 32 -5.82 13.26 -8.36
N HIS A 33 -6.48 12.45 -7.52
CA HIS A 33 -7.12 12.95 -6.32
C HIS A 33 -6.08 13.42 -5.28
N PRO A 34 -6.14 14.66 -4.76
CA PRO A 34 -5.13 15.20 -3.83
C PRO A 34 -4.91 14.35 -2.57
N ALA A 35 -5.98 13.74 -2.05
CA ALA A 35 -5.89 12.86 -0.88
C ALA A 35 -5.04 11.59 -1.12
N TYR A 36 -4.89 11.15 -2.37
CA TYR A 36 -4.03 9.99 -2.67
C TYR A 36 -2.57 10.32 -2.36
N ARG A 37 -2.04 11.43 -2.88
CA ARG A 37 -0.68 11.89 -2.59
C ARG A 37 -0.46 12.07 -1.09
N GLN A 38 -1.39 12.75 -0.40
CA GLN A 38 -1.28 12.96 1.05
C GLN A 38 -1.28 11.64 1.85
N SER A 39 -2.05 10.64 1.41
CA SER A 39 -2.07 9.31 2.01
C SER A 39 -0.75 8.58 1.84
N LEU A 40 -0.12 8.68 0.66
CA LEU A 40 1.20 8.10 0.42
C LEU A 40 2.26 8.75 1.31
N GLU A 41 2.31 10.07 1.37
CA GLU A 41 3.28 10.79 2.21
C GLU A 41 3.16 10.38 3.67
N ARG A 42 1.92 10.29 4.20
CA ARG A 42 1.68 9.85 5.56
C ARG A 42 2.18 8.42 5.81
N ARG A 43 1.89 7.49 4.89
CA ARG A 43 2.34 6.10 4.99
C ARG A 43 3.87 5.98 4.93
N ARG A 44 4.51 6.72 4.04
CA ARG A 44 5.98 6.79 3.96
C ARG A 44 6.58 7.36 5.23
N GLY A 45 5.98 8.42 5.80
CA GLY A 45 6.37 8.98 7.09
C GLY A 45 6.23 8.02 8.27
N MET A 46 5.31 7.05 8.17
CA MET A 46 5.18 5.93 9.13
C MET A 46 6.16 4.78 8.85
N GLY A 47 7.07 4.90 7.88
CA GLY A 47 8.03 3.84 7.54
C GLY A 47 7.46 2.72 6.67
N VAL A 48 6.25 2.88 6.12
CA VAL A 48 5.69 1.92 5.15
C VAL A 48 6.47 2.03 3.83
N LEU A 49 6.92 0.89 3.33
CA LEU A 49 7.63 0.79 2.05
C LEU A 49 6.62 0.80 0.91
N VAL A 50 6.57 1.89 0.13
CA VAL A 50 5.60 2.03 -0.96
C VAL A 50 6.30 1.91 -2.30
N VAL A 51 5.87 0.93 -3.09
CA VAL A 51 6.32 0.75 -4.48
C VAL A 51 5.80 1.92 -5.33
N GLU A 52 6.68 2.51 -6.13
CA GLU A 52 6.29 3.48 -7.14
C GLU A 52 5.66 2.74 -8.32
N CYS A 53 4.41 3.07 -8.64
CA CYS A 53 3.66 2.45 -9.72
C CYS A 53 2.98 3.53 -10.54
N GLU A 54 3.16 3.44 -11.85
CA GLU A 54 2.43 4.28 -12.79
C GLU A 54 0.95 3.90 -12.77
N PRO A 55 0.04 4.87 -12.53
CA PRO A 55 -1.39 4.61 -12.53
C PRO A 55 -1.86 4.11 -13.89
N HIS A 56 -2.70 3.07 -13.90
CA HIS A 56 -3.18 2.49 -15.15
C HIS A 56 -4.29 3.35 -15.79
N GLN A 57 -4.60 3.08 -17.07
CA GLN A 57 -5.68 3.77 -17.77
C GLN A 57 -7.05 3.52 -17.10
N PRO A 58 -7.92 4.54 -16.96
CA PRO A 58 -9.28 4.36 -16.49
C PRO A 58 -10.07 3.40 -17.38
N LYS A 59 -11.01 2.65 -16.78
CA LYS A 59 -11.89 1.69 -17.48
C LYS A 59 -11.18 0.55 -18.23
N ALA A 60 -9.88 0.34 -18.02
CA ALA A 60 -9.08 -0.70 -18.67
C ALA A 60 -9.41 -2.15 -18.22
N GLY A 61 -10.58 -2.42 -17.65
CA GLY A 61 -11.02 -3.79 -17.33
C GLY A 61 -10.01 -4.56 -16.46
N GLY A 62 -9.83 -4.13 -15.21
CA GLY A 62 -9.27 -4.94 -14.13
C GLY A 62 -7.99 -5.72 -14.42
N GLY A 63 -6.83 -5.09 -14.25
CA GLY A 63 -5.52 -5.77 -14.21
C GLY A 63 -5.30 -6.66 -12.98
N ARG A 64 -6.33 -7.37 -12.49
CA ARG A 64 -6.24 -8.31 -11.37
C ARG A 64 -5.41 -9.54 -11.75
N ASP A 65 -5.51 -10.01 -12.99
CA ASP A 65 -4.79 -11.20 -13.46
C ASP A 65 -3.29 -10.93 -13.71
N THR A 66 -2.89 -9.66 -13.80
CA THR A 66 -1.50 -9.25 -14.03
C THR A 66 -0.88 -8.51 -12.84
N PHE A 67 -1.57 -8.45 -11.69
CA PHE A 67 -1.07 -7.69 -10.55
C PHE A 67 0.23 -8.29 -10.02
N ARG A 68 1.33 -7.55 -10.12
CA ARG A 68 2.69 -8.02 -9.81
C ARG A 68 3.04 -7.68 -8.36
N TRP A 69 2.86 -8.63 -7.44
CA TRP A 69 3.27 -8.47 -6.04
C TRP A 69 4.79 -8.41 -5.83
N GLN A 70 5.58 -8.89 -6.80
CA GLN A 70 7.04 -9.03 -6.72
C GLN A 70 7.75 -7.76 -6.20
N PRO A 71 7.50 -6.55 -6.72
CA PRO A 71 8.23 -5.36 -6.28
C PRO A 71 7.98 -5.02 -4.81
N ALA A 72 6.80 -5.33 -4.27
CA ALA A 72 6.52 -5.11 -2.85
C ALA A 72 7.28 -6.09 -1.95
N LEU A 73 7.44 -7.35 -2.40
CA LEU A 73 8.22 -8.36 -1.68
C LEU A 73 9.72 -8.05 -1.73
N GLU A 74 10.22 -7.50 -2.83
CA GLU A 74 11.60 -7.06 -2.97
C GLU A 74 11.95 -5.95 -1.97
N LEU A 75 11.02 -5.00 -1.73
CA LEU A 75 11.21 -3.98 -0.69
C LEU A 75 11.33 -4.58 0.72
N LEU A 76 10.66 -5.69 1.01
CA LEU A 76 10.71 -6.35 2.31
C LEU A 76 11.94 -7.25 2.50
N SER A 77 12.54 -7.73 1.41
CA SER A 77 13.62 -8.73 1.45
C SER A 77 14.83 -8.33 2.32
N PRO A 78 15.27 -7.06 2.37
CA PRO A 78 16.35 -6.65 3.28
C PRO A 78 15.95 -6.59 4.76
N LYS A 79 14.65 -6.51 5.06
CA LYS A 79 14.08 -6.27 6.40
C LYS A 79 13.60 -7.54 7.09
N VAL A 80 13.40 -8.60 6.33
CA VAL A 80 13.02 -9.94 6.80
C VAL A 80 14.26 -10.81 6.74
N ARG A 81 15.01 -10.89 7.85
CA ARG A 81 16.13 -11.82 8.05
C ARG A 81 16.02 -12.45 9.43
#